data_AF-A0A1B9LC30-F1
#
_entry.id   AF-A0A1B9LC30-F1
#
_cell.length_a   1.000
_cell.length_b   1.000
_cell.length_c   1.000
_cell.angle_alpha   90.00
_cell.angle_beta   90.00
_cell.angle_gamma   90.00
#
_symmetry.space_group_name_H-M   'P 1'
#
loop_
_entity.id
_entity.type
_entity.pdbx_description
1 polymer ?
#
loop_
_entity_poly.entity_id
_entity_poly.type
_entity_poly.pdbx_seq_one_letter_code
_entity_poly.pdbx_strand_id
1 'polypeptide(L)'
;MYHAILPIEQHPAAERFLLLLPALVATSPLCRRLRPTSLLIDIAPFTLTAQPHSFIATQFDLSPRAARRRDNVIRQLLAQHEPELYQAVLNLAQTMPERVSQQAQAFKSWLTELLNTSVMPCDYCGSLSTVRIGHRLNFRCRNCRRTFNPLKKYQLNELSHCGLWLSFVDLLLQGETCRTINQQLGINTDTASKWQIYFLWIMEQQGFSMLANYCRVKRRQRCRQIWLDRH
;
A
#
# COMPACT_ATOMS: atom_id res chain seq x y z
N MET A 1 -13.34 -6.56 -5.50
CA MET A 1 -11.98 -6.31 -4.95
C MET A 1 -10.90 -6.98 -5.79
N TYR A 2 -11.02 -8.27 -6.11
CA TYR A 2 -10.01 -9.00 -6.88
C TYR A 2 -10.01 -8.68 -8.39
N HIS A 3 -11.13 -8.26 -9.00
CA HIS A 3 -11.18 -7.86 -10.41
C HIS A 3 -10.19 -6.74 -10.78
N ALA A 4 -9.72 -5.98 -9.79
CA ALA A 4 -8.77 -4.90 -9.98
C ALA A 4 -7.29 -5.34 -9.90
N ILE A 5 -7.03 -6.61 -9.54
CA ILE A 5 -5.70 -7.11 -9.23
C ILE A 5 -5.42 -8.40 -9.99
N LEU A 6 -6.38 -9.35 -10.00
CA LEU A 6 -6.24 -10.60 -10.72
C LEU A 6 -6.34 -10.37 -12.24
N PRO A 7 -5.58 -11.14 -13.04
CA PRO A 7 -5.76 -11.18 -14.49
C PRO A 7 -7.21 -11.49 -14.86
N ILE A 8 -7.72 -10.91 -15.94
CA ILE A 8 -9.13 -11.01 -16.35
C ILE A 8 -9.54 -12.46 -16.55
N GLU A 9 -8.66 -13.28 -17.11
CA GLU A 9 -8.85 -14.72 -17.31
C GLU A 9 -9.07 -15.50 -16.01
N GLN A 10 -8.65 -14.96 -14.85
CA GLN A 10 -8.82 -15.59 -13.55
C GLN A 10 -10.10 -15.14 -12.82
N HIS A 11 -10.84 -14.15 -13.35
CA HIS A 11 -12.05 -13.65 -12.69
C HIS A 11 -13.14 -14.73 -12.54
N PRO A 12 -13.44 -15.56 -13.55
CA PRO A 12 -14.44 -16.62 -13.39
C PRO A 12 -14.04 -17.69 -12.37
N ALA A 13 -12.75 -18.01 -12.28
CA ALA A 13 -12.23 -18.94 -11.27
C ALA A 13 -12.36 -18.38 -9.86
N ALA A 14 -12.09 -17.09 -9.69
CA ALA A 14 -12.25 -16.39 -8.42
C ALA A 14 -13.72 -16.38 -7.95
N GLU A 15 -14.65 -16.10 -8.85
CA GLU A 15 -16.09 -16.13 -8.56
C GLU A 15 -16.54 -17.53 -8.13
N ARG A 16 -16.17 -18.55 -8.91
CA ARG A 16 -16.50 -19.95 -8.61
C ARG A 16 -15.93 -20.38 -7.26
N PHE A 17 -14.67 -20.05 -6.97
CA PHE A 17 -14.06 -20.36 -5.67
C PHE A 17 -14.82 -19.73 -4.51
N LEU A 18 -15.13 -18.44 -4.60
CA LEU A 18 -15.83 -17.71 -3.54
C LEU A 18 -17.25 -18.25 -3.31
N LEU A 19 -17.94 -18.67 -4.37
CA LEU A 19 -19.26 -19.32 -4.27
C LEU A 19 -19.19 -20.70 -3.63
N LEU A 20 -18.15 -21.50 -3.92
CA LEU A 20 -17.96 -22.83 -3.33
C LEU A 20 -17.45 -22.79 -1.88
N LEU A 21 -16.76 -21.72 -1.50
CA LEU A 21 -16.03 -21.61 -0.25
C LEU A 21 -16.87 -21.91 1.02
N PRO A 22 -18.12 -21.44 1.18
CA PRO A 22 -18.93 -21.78 2.35
C PRO A 22 -19.12 -23.28 2.55
N ALA A 23 -19.34 -24.02 1.44
CA ALA A 23 -19.49 -25.48 1.48
C ALA A 23 -18.16 -26.16 1.84
N LEU A 24 -17.04 -25.70 1.25
CA LEU A 24 -15.69 -26.19 1.58
C LEU A 24 -15.32 -25.94 3.04
N VAL A 25 -15.69 -24.78 3.59
CA VAL A 25 -15.45 -24.44 5.00
C VAL A 25 -16.26 -25.34 5.95
N ALA A 26 -17.47 -25.73 5.56
CA ALA A 26 -18.32 -26.62 6.35
C ALA A 26 -17.79 -28.06 6.40
N THR A 27 -17.24 -28.56 5.29
CA THR A 27 -16.82 -29.96 5.16
C THR A 27 -15.34 -30.19 5.50
N SER A 28 -14.49 -29.18 5.33
CA SER A 28 -13.05 -29.36 5.50
C SER A 28 -12.62 -29.52 6.97
N PRO A 29 -11.86 -30.59 7.31
CA PRO A 29 -11.32 -30.76 8.65
C PRO A 29 -10.36 -29.64 9.07
N LEU A 30 -9.74 -28.97 8.10
CA LEU A 30 -8.82 -27.85 8.33
C LEU A 30 -9.51 -26.64 9.00
N CYS A 31 -10.81 -26.48 8.76
CA CYS A 31 -11.59 -25.34 9.22
C CYS A 31 -12.18 -25.53 10.62
N ARG A 32 -12.31 -26.77 11.12
CA ARG A 32 -13.04 -27.09 12.38
C ARG A 32 -12.51 -26.33 13.61
N ARG A 33 -11.19 -26.08 13.66
CA ARG A 33 -10.51 -25.45 14.78
C ARG A 33 -10.41 -23.92 14.66
N LEU A 34 -10.91 -23.33 13.58
CA LEU A 34 -10.84 -21.89 13.31
C LEU A 34 -12.23 -21.27 13.45
N ARG A 35 -12.52 -20.75 14.64
CA ARG A 35 -13.80 -20.08 14.95
C ARG A 35 -13.63 -18.57 15.08
N PRO A 36 -14.62 -17.75 14.65
CA PRO A 36 -15.77 -18.13 13.85
C PRO A 36 -15.36 -18.54 12.42
N THR A 37 -16.08 -19.49 11.82
CA THR A 37 -15.80 -20.00 10.46
C THR A 37 -16.20 -19.02 9.36
N SER A 38 -17.13 -18.09 9.64
CA SER A 38 -17.50 -17.00 8.73
C SER A 38 -16.30 -16.16 8.30
N LEU A 39 -15.34 -15.93 9.21
CA LEU A 39 -14.12 -15.19 8.90
C LEU A 39 -13.27 -15.85 7.80
N LEU A 40 -13.37 -17.16 7.56
CA LEU A 40 -12.66 -17.78 6.42
C LEU A 40 -13.26 -17.31 5.09
N ILE A 41 -14.57 -17.11 5.06
CA ILE A 41 -15.30 -16.59 3.89
C ILE A 41 -14.95 -15.11 3.71
N ASP A 42 -15.03 -14.34 4.79
CA ASP A 42 -14.79 -12.89 4.75
C ASP A 42 -13.33 -12.54 4.38
N ILE A 43 -12.36 -13.37 4.78
CA ILE A 43 -10.93 -13.18 4.48
C ILE A 43 -10.58 -13.59 3.04
N ALA A 44 -11.34 -14.49 2.40
CA ALA A 44 -10.95 -15.05 1.11
C ALA A 44 -10.75 -14.02 -0.01
N PRO A 45 -11.57 -12.96 -0.16
CA PRO A 45 -11.30 -11.88 -1.11
C PRO A 45 -9.94 -11.19 -0.89
N PHE A 46 -9.47 -11.10 0.35
CA PHE A 46 -8.16 -10.55 0.70
C PHE A 46 -7.03 -11.53 0.37
N THR A 47 -7.30 -12.85 0.45
CA THR A 47 -6.37 -13.90 0.00
C THR A 47 -6.16 -13.82 -1.51
N LEU A 48 -7.26 -13.69 -2.28
CA LEU A 48 -7.24 -13.58 -3.75
C LEU A 48 -6.53 -12.32 -4.26
N THR A 49 -6.39 -11.31 -3.41
CA THR A 49 -5.68 -10.06 -3.71
C THR A 49 -4.28 -10.02 -3.07
N ALA A 50 -3.80 -11.16 -2.57
CA ALA A 50 -2.49 -11.32 -1.94
C ALA A 50 -2.20 -10.30 -0.81
N GLN A 51 -3.23 -9.93 -0.05
CA GLN A 51 -3.08 -8.95 1.03
C GLN A 51 -2.20 -9.49 2.17
N PRO A 52 -1.44 -8.62 2.85
CA PRO A 52 -0.55 -9.07 3.91
C PRO A 52 -1.35 -9.47 5.16
N HIS A 53 -0.87 -10.46 5.89
CA HIS A 53 -1.57 -10.95 7.10
C HIS A 53 -1.83 -9.89 8.16
N SER A 54 -1.02 -8.82 8.23
CA SER A 54 -1.31 -7.73 9.18
C SER A 54 -2.45 -6.82 8.73
N PHE A 55 -2.63 -6.66 7.42
CA PHE A 55 -3.74 -5.87 6.90
C PHE A 55 -5.03 -6.63 7.16
N ILE A 56 -5.06 -7.93 6.84
CA ILE A 56 -6.15 -8.83 7.21
C ILE A 56 -6.39 -8.79 8.73
N ALA A 57 -5.31 -8.85 9.53
CA ALA A 57 -5.43 -8.77 10.99
C ALA A 57 -6.09 -7.46 11.45
N THR A 58 -5.67 -6.32 10.91
CA THR A 58 -6.23 -5.00 11.26
C THR A 58 -7.68 -4.89 10.81
N GLN A 59 -7.99 -5.35 9.59
CA GLN A 59 -9.32 -5.27 8.99
C GLN A 59 -10.37 -6.07 9.75
N PHE A 60 -9.98 -7.19 10.37
CA PHE A 60 -10.88 -8.13 11.04
C PHE A 60 -10.68 -8.18 12.56
N ASP A 61 -9.93 -7.25 13.13
CA ASP A 61 -9.58 -7.20 14.56
C ASP A 61 -9.02 -8.55 15.08
N LEU A 62 -8.05 -9.10 14.35
CA LEU A 62 -7.39 -10.36 14.67
C LEU A 62 -5.94 -10.14 15.08
N SER A 63 -5.37 -11.12 15.78
CA SER A 63 -3.91 -11.20 15.87
C SER A 63 -3.29 -11.56 14.50
N PRO A 64 -2.06 -11.10 14.18
CA PRO A 64 -1.37 -11.47 12.95
C PRO A 64 -1.26 -12.98 12.73
N ARG A 65 -1.08 -13.74 13.81
CA ARG A 65 -1.05 -15.21 13.77
C ARG A 65 -2.42 -15.80 13.41
N ALA A 66 -3.50 -15.25 13.95
CA ALA A 66 -4.86 -15.69 13.65
C ALA A 66 -5.26 -15.41 12.19
N ALA A 67 -4.87 -14.26 11.65
CA ALA A 67 -5.05 -13.92 10.24
C ALA A 67 -4.24 -14.85 9.33
N ARG A 68 -2.95 -15.06 9.62
CA ARG A 68 -2.08 -15.98 8.87
C ARG A 68 -2.62 -17.40 8.83
N ARG A 69 -3.10 -17.93 9.96
CA ARG A 69 -3.65 -19.30 10.02
C ARG A 69 -4.87 -19.46 9.12
N ARG A 70 -5.77 -18.47 9.09
CA ARG A 70 -6.97 -18.48 8.24
C ARG A 70 -6.60 -18.34 6.77
N ASP A 71 -5.77 -17.36 6.42
CA ASP A 71 -5.27 -17.17 5.04
C ASP A 71 -4.56 -18.43 4.52
N ASN A 72 -3.76 -19.11 5.34
CA ASN A 72 -3.12 -20.38 4.96
C ASN A 72 -4.14 -21.48 4.63
N VAL A 73 -5.22 -21.62 5.42
CA VAL A 73 -6.27 -22.62 5.14
C VAL A 73 -7.00 -22.26 3.85
N ILE A 74 -7.31 -20.98 3.63
CA ILE A 74 -7.94 -20.53 2.38
C ILE A 74 -7.02 -20.82 1.18
N ARG A 75 -5.72 -20.54 1.30
CA ARG A 75 -4.72 -20.87 0.26
C ARG A 75 -4.63 -22.36 -0.02
N GLN A 76 -4.73 -23.21 1.00
CA GLN A 76 -4.76 -24.66 0.80
C GLN A 76 -6.02 -25.10 0.05
N LEU A 77 -7.18 -24.57 0.42
CA LEU A 77 -8.43 -24.84 -0.29
C LEU A 77 -8.37 -24.34 -1.73
N LEU A 78 -7.80 -23.14 -1.95
CA LEU A 78 -7.60 -22.55 -3.27
C LEU A 78 -6.69 -23.42 -4.13
N ALA A 79 -5.55 -23.87 -3.60
CA ALA A 79 -4.63 -24.75 -4.31
C ALA A 79 -5.24 -26.10 -4.69
N GLN A 80 -6.17 -26.62 -3.87
CA GLN A 80 -6.85 -27.90 -4.11
C GLN A 80 -7.95 -27.81 -5.18
N HIS A 81 -8.70 -26.70 -5.20
CA HIS A 81 -9.91 -26.60 -6.04
C HIS A 81 -9.72 -25.71 -7.27
N GLU A 82 -8.80 -24.75 -7.21
CA GLU A 82 -8.50 -23.80 -8.29
C GLU A 82 -6.97 -23.57 -8.40
N PRO A 83 -6.19 -24.57 -8.85
CA PRO A 83 -4.72 -24.52 -8.82
C PRO A 83 -4.14 -23.41 -9.72
N GLU A 84 -4.74 -23.14 -10.87
CA GLU A 84 -4.31 -22.05 -11.75
C GLU A 84 -4.52 -20.67 -11.10
N LEU A 85 -5.68 -20.46 -10.48
CA LEU A 85 -5.97 -19.26 -9.70
C LEU A 85 -5.01 -19.12 -8.52
N TYR A 86 -4.71 -20.22 -7.83
CA TYR A 86 -3.71 -20.22 -6.76
C TYR A 86 -2.33 -19.76 -7.28
N GLN A 87 -1.89 -20.26 -8.43
CA GLN A 87 -0.65 -19.80 -9.06
C GLN A 87 -0.71 -18.34 -9.46
N ALA A 88 -1.83 -17.87 -10.02
CA ALA A 88 -2.02 -16.46 -10.33
C ALA A 88 -1.89 -15.58 -9.07
N VAL A 89 -2.51 -16.00 -7.95
CA VAL A 89 -2.39 -15.32 -6.66
C VAL A 89 -0.96 -15.33 -6.12
N LEU A 90 -0.20 -16.42 -6.30
CA LEU A 90 1.22 -16.45 -5.96
C LEU A 90 2.04 -15.50 -6.83
N ASN A 91 1.71 -15.39 -8.12
CA ASN A 91 2.39 -14.50 -9.06
C ASN A 91 2.05 -13.02 -8.85
N LEU A 92 0.92 -12.69 -8.22
CA LEU A 92 0.63 -11.32 -7.75
C LEU A 92 1.70 -10.81 -6.78
N ALA A 93 2.40 -11.70 -6.08
CA ALA A 93 3.55 -11.32 -5.26
C ALA A 93 4.75 -10.86 -6.09
N GLN A 94 4.84 -11.28 -7.35
CA GLN A 94 6.01 -11.11 -8.20
C GLN A 94 5.83 -9.92 -9.14
N THR A 95 4.65 -9.76 -9.75
CA THR A 95 4.34 -8.65 -10.66
C THR A 95 3.68 -7.47 -9.95
N MET A 96 3.78 -6.27 -10.51
CA MET A 96 3.01 -5.11 -10.05
C MET A 96 1.63 -5.13 -10.74
N PRO A 97 0.51 -5.23 -10.00
CA PRO A 97 -0.82 -5.22 -10.60
C PRO A 97 -1.09 -3.90 -11.36
N GLU A 98 -1.87 -3.96 -12.44
CA GLU A 98 -2.14 -2.79 -13.29
C GLU A 98 -2.73 -1.62 -12.49
N ARG A 99 -3.73 -1.87 -11.64
CA ARG A 99 -4.32 -0.80 -10.82
C ARG A 99 -3.33 -0.21 -9.83
N VAL A 100 -2.38 -0.99 -9.31
CA VAL A 100 -1.30 -0.48 -8.46
C VAL A 100 -0.39 0.42 -9.29
N SER A 101 -0.04 0.02 -10.52
CA SER A 101 0.73 0.85 -11.45
C SER A 101 0.03 2.19 -11.74
N GLN A 102 -1.27 2.14 -12.02
CA GLN A 102 -2.10 3.34 -12.25
C GLN A 102 -2.12 4.26 -11.02
N GLN A 103 -2.35 3.71 -9.81
CA GLN A 103 -2.32 4.50 -8.57
C GLN A 103 -0.91 5.06 -8.28
N ALA A 104 0.14 4.29 -8.55
CA ALA A 104 1.52 4.75 -8.40
C ALA A 104 1.81 5.95 -9.31
N GLN A 105 1.41 5.86 -10.58
CA GLN A 105 1.58 6.96 -11.53
C GLN A 105 0.77 8.18 -11.12
N ALA A 106 -0.50 8.00 -10.76
CA ALA A 106 -1.36 9.10 -10.29
C ALA A 106 -0.80 9.78 -9.04
N PHE A 107 -0.32 9.00 -8.05
CA PHE A 107 0.29 9.54 -6.84
C PHE A 107 1.57 10.33 -7.15
N LYS A 108 2.44 9.81 -8.03
CA LYS A 108 3.67 10.51 -8.45
C LYS A 108 3.37 11.79 -9.23
N SER A 109 2.36 11.78 -10.12
CA SER A 109 1.91 12.99 -10.83
C SER A 109 1.40 14.03 -9.85
N TRP A 110 0.49 13.66 -8.94
CA TRP A 110 -0.03 14.54 -7.89
C TRP A 110 1.10 15.15 -7.03
N LEU A 111 2.06 14.34 -6.59
CA LEU A 111 3.18 14.82 -5.79
C LEU A 111 4.08 15.79 -6.57
N THR A 112 4.30 15.50 -7.85
CA THR A 112 5.09 16.35 -8.76
C THR A 112 4.41 17.71 -8.96
N GLU A 113 3.11 17.72 -9.23
CA GLU A 113 2.31 18.94 -9.39
C GLU A 113 2.34 19.78 -8.11
N LEU A 114 2.13 19.15 -6.94
CA LEU A 114 2.23 19.82 -5.64
C LEU A 114 3.60 20.48 -5.45
N LEU A 115 4.69 19.73 -5.67
CA LEU A 115 6.05 20.24 -5.50
C LEU A 115 6.43 21.33 -6.50
N ASN A 116 5.85 21.31 -7.70
CA ASN A 116 6.08 22.29 -8.76
C ASN A 116 5.12 23.48 -8.72
N THR A 117 4.16 23.49 -7.79
CA THR A 117 3.19 24.58 -7.69
C THR A 117 3.90 25.92 -7.47
N SER A 118 3.55 26.91 -8.29
CA SER A 118 4.14 28.25 -8.31
C SER A 118 3.20 29.34 -7.78
N VAL A 119 1.89 29.05 -7.76
CA VAL A 119 0.83 29.95 -7.25
C VAL A 119 -0.13 29.13 -6.40
N MET A 120 -0.45 29.61 -5.20
CA MET A 120 -1.43 29.00 -4.30
C MET A 120 -2.35 30.08 -3.72
N PRO A 121 -3.66 29.85 -3.60
CA PRO A 121 -4.53 30.72 -2.81
C PRO A 121 -4.02 30.84 -1.38
N CYS A 122 -4.04 32.05 -0.81
CA CYS A 122 -3.64 32.26 0.58
C CYS A 122 -4.60 31.57 1.55
N ASP A 123 -4.08 30.69 2.42
CA ASP A 123 -4.85 30.00 3.46
C ASP A 123 -5.58 30.93 4.46
N TYR A 124 -5.20 32.22 4.52
CA TYR A 124 -5.76 33.19 5.47
C TYR A 124 -6.77 34.16 4.86
N CYS A 125 -6.63 34.51 3.58
CA CYS A 125 -7.46 35.55 2.95
C CYS A 125 -7.95 35.20 1.54
N GLY A 126 -7.64 34.00 1.03
CA GLY A 126 -8.07 33.53 -0.30
C GLY A 126 -7.39 34.21 -1.50
N SER A 127 -6.60 35.27 -1.28
CA SER A 127 -5.93 35.99 -2.37
C SER A 127 -4.99 35.08 -3.18
N LEU A 128 -5.05 35.19 -4.51
CA LEU A 128 -4.11 34.55 -5.45
C LEU A 128 -2.79 35.32 -5.61
N SER A 129 -2.67 36.49 -4.99
CA SER A 129 -1.45 37.30 -4.98
C SER A 129 -0.44 36.73 -3.99
N THR A 130 0.12 35.57 -4.32
CA THR A 130 1.09 34.84 -3.51
C THR A 130 2.38 34.61 -4.28
N VAL A 131 3.49 34.50 -3.57
CA VAL A 131 4.81 34.20 -4.15
C VAL A 131 5.38 33.00 -3.43
N ARG A 132 5.94 32.05 -4.18
CA ARG A 132 6.72 30.96 -3.61
C ARG A 132 8.02 31.51 -3.03
N ILE A 133 8.40 31.06 -1.83
CA ILE A 133 9.61 31.47 -1.13
C ILE A 133 10.41 30.26 -0.62
N GLY A 134 11.74 30.36 -0.70
CA GLY A 134 12.65 29.32 -0.24
C GLY A 134 12.61 28.03 -1.06
N HIS A 135 13.40 27.04 -0.63
CA HIS A 135 13.52 25.75 -1.32
C HIS A 135 12.36 24.79 -1.03
N ARG A 136 11.83 24.81 0.20
CA ARG A 136 10.58 24.09 0.54
C ARG A 136 9.39 24.85 -0.02
N LEU A 137 8.31 24.12 -0.33
CA LEU A 137 7.05 24.66 -0.84
C LEU A 137 6.36 25.56 0.21
N ASN A 138 6.84 26.80 0.35
CA ASN A 138 6.27 27.85 1.20
C ASN A 138 5.84 29.01 0.32
N PHE A 139 4.80 29.71 0.75
CA PHE A 139 4.25 30.86 0.04
C PHE A 139 4.08 32.04 0.98
N ARG A 140 4.32 33.25 0.45
CA ARG A 140 4.00 34.50 1.13
C ARG A 140 2.92 35.24 0.36
N CYS A 141 1.84 35.58 1.05
CA CYS A 141 0.78 36.41 0.47
C CYS A 141 1.21 37.88 0.44
N ARG A 142 1.02 38.55 -0.71
CA ARG A 142 1.32 39.99 -0.85
C ARG A 142 0.27 40.87 -0.19
N ASN A 143 -1.00 40.42 -0.14
CA ASN A 143 -2.10 41.18 0.45
C ASN A 143 -2.04 41.16 1.98
N CYS A 144 -2.13 39.98 2.61
CA CYS A 144 -2.18 39.88 4.07
C CYS A 144 -0.79 39.69 4.73
N ARG A 145 0.28 39.63 3.93
CA ARG A 145 1.69 39.48 4.36
C ARG A 145 2.04 38.21 5.16
N ARG A 146 1.10 37.29 5.33
CA ARG A 146 1.30 36.01 6.05
C ARG A 146 2.01 34.98 5.16
N THR A 147 2.76 34.10 5.81
CA THR A 147 3.42 32.95 5.19
C THR A 147 2.62 31.68 5.49
N PHE A 148 2.48 30.82 4.51
CA PHE A 148 1.80 29.52 4.66
C PHE A 148 2.55 28.44 3.89
N ASN A 149 2.27 27.19 4.25
CA ASN A 149 2.91 26.02 3.67
C ASN A 149 1.83 24.99 3.33
N PRO A 150 1.50 24.79 2.04
CA PRO A 150 0.45 23.86 1.65
C PRO A 150 0.76 22.39 1.98
N LEU A 151 2.04 22.05 2.24
CA LEU A 151 2.42 20.70 2.70
C LEU A 151 1.84 20.36 4.08
N LYS A 152 1.46 21.36 4.89
CA LYS A 152 0.85 21.14 6.21
C LYS A 152 -0.46 20.35 6.14
N LYS A 153 -1.29 20.60 5.13
CA LYS A 153 -2.54 19.87 4.89
C LYS A 153 -2.32 18.35 4.76
N TYR A 154 -1.13 17.99 4.30
CA TYR A 154 -0.71 16.63 3.98
C TYR A 154 0.28 16.06 5.00
N GLN A 155 0.60 16.82 6.07
CA GLN A 155 1.66 16.53 7.03
C GLN A 155 3.05 16.33 6.41
N LEU A 156 3.24 16.70 5.14
CA LEU A 156 4.51 16.59 4.41
C LEU A 156 5.51 17.66 4.86
N ASN A 157 5.06 18.68 5.58
CA ASN A 157 5.93 19.69 6.20
C ASN A 157 6.86 19.06 7.26
N GLU A 158 6.48 17.92 7.83
CA GLU A 158 7.26 17.17 8.82
C GLU A 158 8.44 16.40 8.21
N LEU A 159 8.50 16.31 6.87
CA LEU A 159 9.50 15.54 6.14
C LEU A 159 10.57 16.47 5.55
N SER A 160 11.83 16.02 5.61
CA SER A 160 12.99 16.70 5.02
C SER A 160 13.20 16.31 3.55
N HIS A 161 14.18 16.93 2.88
CA HIS A 161 14.67 16.57 1.54
C HIS A 161 13.59 16.31 0.48
N CYS A 162 12.69 17.28 0.26
CA CYS A 162 11.57 17.11 -0.68
C CYS A 162 11.97 16.72 -2.11
N GLY A 163 13.18 17.09 -2.55
CA GLY A 163 13.72 16.67 -3.85
C GLY A 163 13.95 15.16 -3.99
N LEU A 164 14.01 14.40 -2.89
CA LEU A 164 14.24 12.95 -2.90
C LEU A 164 12.93 12.14 -2.75
N TRP A 165 11.78 12.81 -2.60
CA TRP A 165 10.52 12.11 -2.30
C TRP A 165 10.04 11.23 -3.45
N LEU A 166 10.19 11.66 -4.71
CA LEU A 166 9.82 10.84 -5.86
C LEU A 166 10.68 9.57 -5.94
N SER A 167 12.00 9.70 -5.78
CA SER A 167 12.90 8.54 -5.72
C SER A 167 12.56 7.62 -4.55
N PHE A 168 12.21 8.18 -3.38
CA PHE A 168 11.76 7.38 -2.25
C PHE A 168 10.48 6.59 -2.54
N VAL A 169 9.52 7.17 -3.27
CA VAL A 169 8.30 6.46 -3.69
C VAL A 169 8.64 5.28 -4.59
N ASP A 170 9.60 5.43 -5.52
CA ASP A 170 10.04 4.33 -6.37
C ASP A 170 10.69 3.19 -5.56
N LEU A 171 11.48 3.51 -4.52
CA LEU A 171 12.05 2.50 -3.62
C LEU A 171 11.00 1.83 -2.74
N LEU A 172 9.97 2.58 -2.33
CA LEU A 172 8.85 2.04 -1.58
C LEU A 172 8.04 1.02 -2.43
N LEU A 173 7.86 1.30 -3.71
CA LEU A 173 7.24 0.39 -4.69
C LEU A 173 8.05 -0.90 -4.88
N GLN A 174 9.37 -0.79 -4.89
CA GLN A 174 10.28 -1.94 -4.95
C GLN A 174 10.30 -2.76 -3.64
N GLY A 175 9.70 -2.23 -2.57
CA GLY A 175 9.70 -2.85 -1.25
C GLY A 175 11.05 -2.77 -0.55
N GLU A 176 11.89 -1.79 -0.89
CA GLU A 176 13.23 -1.71 -0.34
C GLU A 176 13.25 -1.47 1.18
N THR A 177 14.30 -1.96 1.82
CA THR A 177 14.47 -1.78 3.27
C THR A 177 14.95 -0.37 3.60
N CYS A 178 14.68 0.13 4.80
CA CYS A 178 15.21 1.43 5.23
C CYS A 178 16.74 1.50 5.14
N ARG A 179 17.44 0.37 5.31
CA ARG A 179 18.89 0.28 5.11
C ARG A 179 19.27 0.48 3.64
N THR A 180 18.58 -0.20 2.71
CA THR A 180 18.82 0.00 1.27
C THR A 180 18.51 1.44 0.86
N ILE A 181 17.40 2.00 1.35
CA ILE A 181 16.98 3.37 1.07
C ILE A 181 18.04 4.37 1.57
N ASN A 182 18.61 4.15 2.76
CA ASN A 182 19.71 4.95 3.26
C ASN A 182 20.91 4.92 2.31
N GLN A 183 21.31 3.73 1.84
CA GLN A 183 22.44 3.58 0.92
C GLN A 183 22.19 4.26 -0.44
N GLN A 184 20.97 4.18 -0.97
CA GLN A 184 20.65 4.71 -2.29
C GLN A 184 20.36 6.22 -2.29
N LEU A 185 19.71 6.75 -1.24
CA LEU A 185 19.31 8.16 -1.19
C LEU A 185 20.17 9.01 -0.25
N GLY A 186 21.11 8.41 0.50
CA GLY A 186 21.97 9.12 1.46
C GLY A 186 21.23 9.69 2.68
N ILE A 187 20.00 9.24 2.95
CA ILE A 187 19.20 9.71 4.11
C ILE A 187 19.33 8.74 5.29
N ASN A 188 19.29 9.23 6.53
CA ASN A 188 19.30 8.36 7.73
C ASN A 188 18.15 7.32 7.69
N THR A 189 18.38 6.10 8.19
CA THR A 189 17.38 5.05 8.35
C THR A 189 16.15 5.47 9.15
N ASP A 190 16.30 6.36 10.14
CA ASP A 190 15.19 6.92 10.92
C ASP A 190 14.34 7.87 10.06
N THR A 191 15.00 8.68 9.21
CA THR A 191 14.33 9.51 8.21
C THR A 191 13.56 8.64 7.21
N ALA A 192 14.17 7.57 6.70
CA ALA A 192 13.51 6.63 5.80
C ALA A 192 12.31 5.94 6.47
N SER A 193 12.43 5.55 7.75
CA SER A 193 11.35 4.95 8.52
C SER A 193 10.19 5.93 8.75
N LYS A 194 10.50 7.19 9.11
CA LYS A 194 9.51 8.27 9.23
C LYS A 194 8.80 8.48 7.90
N TRP A 195 9.55 8.68 6.81
CA TRP A 195 8.97 8.89 5.48
C TRP A 195 8.03 7.77 5.11
N GLN A 196 8.40 6.52 5.36
CA GLN A 196 7.53 5.39 5.03
C GLN A 196 6.18 5.47 5.72
N ILE A 197 6.14 5.82 7.01
CA ILE A 197 4.88 5.96 7.75
C ILE A 197 4.00 7.04 7.10
N TYR A 198 4.58 8.22 6.85
CA TYR A 198 3.85 9.35 6.28
C TYR A 198 3.42 9.11 4.83
N PHE A 199 4.27 8.51 3.99
CA PHE A 199 3.96 8.21 2.59
C PHE A 199 2.88 7.14 2.47
N LEU A 200 2.89 6.10 3.31
CA LEU A 200 1.81 5.12 3.35
C LEU A 200 0.49 5.75 3.82
N TRP A 201 0.56 6.59 4.86
CA TRP A 201 -0.62 7.29 5.37
C TRP A 201 -1.22 8.24 4.32
N ILE A 202 -0.41 9.06 3.66
CA ILE A 202 -0.92 10.01 2.67
C ILE A 202 -1.45 9.32 1.41
N MET A 203 -0.85 8.19 0.99
CA MET A 203 -1.41 7.36 -0.08
C MET A 203 -2.84 6.94 0.26
N GLU A 204 -3.10 6.49 1.49
CA GLU A 204 -4.46 6.15 1.94
C GLU A 204 -5.39 7.36 1.96
N GLN A 205 -4.95 8.49 2.51
CA GLN A 205 -5.75 9.71 2.58
C GLN A 205 -6.11 10.30 1.21
N GLN A 206 -5.26 10.09 0.19
CA GLN A 206 -5.52 10.50 -1.18
C GLN A 206 -6.28 9.45 -2.01
N GLY A 207 -6.74 8.35 -1.39
CA GLY A 207 -7.52 7.30 -2.06
C GLY A 207 -6.69 6.25 -2.79
N PHE A 208 -5.36 6.27 -2.65
CA PHE A 208 -4.42 5.30 -3.21
C PHE A 208 -4.19 4.11 -2.26
N SER A 209 -5.26 3.54 -1.71
CA SER A 209 -5.19 2.47 -0.71
C SER A 209 -4.55 1.18 -1.23
N MET A 210 -4.74 0.86 -2.51
CA MET A 210 -4.14 -0.34 -3.12
C MET A 210 -2.63 -0.19 -3.29
N LEU A 211 -2.17 1.01 -3.65
CA LEU A 211 -0.75 1.36 -3.67
C LEU A 211 -0.13 1.24 -2.27
N ALA A 212 -0.75 1.83 -1.25
CA ALA A 212 -0.24 1.75 0.13
C ALA A 212 -0.12 0.29 0.60
N ASN A 213 -1.15 -0.52 0.33
CA ASN A 213 -1.14 -1.94 0.67
C ASN A 213 -0.07 -2.72 -0.09
N TYR A 214 0.08 -2.46 -1.39
CA TYR A 214 1.12 -3.10 -2.21
C TYR A 214 2.52 -2.82 -1.65
N CYS A 215 2.83 -1.56 -1.32
CA CYS A 215 4.11 -1.16 -0.72
C CYS A 215 4.38 -1.90 0.61
N ARG A 216 3.36 -2.09 1.46
CA ARG A 216 3.47 -2.88 2.71
C ARG A 216 3.78 -4.35 2.43
N VAL A 217 3.14 -4.95 1.43
CA VAL A 217 3.37 -6.34 1.02
C VAL A 217 4.77 -6.54 0.46
N LYS A 218 5.15 -5.72 -0.53
CA LYS A 218 6.45 -5.81 -1.20
C LYS A 218 7.60 -5.69 -0.22
N ARG A 219 7.52 -4.77 0.74
CA ARG A 219 8.55 -4.65 1.79
C ARG A 219 8.72 -5.93 2.60
N ARG A 220 7.63 -6.59 2.97
CA ARG A 220 7.70 -7.85 3.73
C ARG A 220 8.33 -8.97 2.93
N GLN A 221 7.99 -9.06 1.65
CA GLN A 221 8.59 -10.04 0.74
C GLN A 221 10.09 -9.79 0.63
N ARG A 222 10.51 -8.54 0.42
CA ARG A 222 11.93 -8.16 0.36
C ARG A 222 12.67 -8.49 1.66
N CYS A 223 12.11 -8.14 2.82
CA CYS A 223 12.70 -8.50 4.12
C CYS A 223 12.83 -10.01 4.32
N ARG A 224 11.82 -10.78 3.89
CA ARG A 224 11.86 -12.25 3.97
C ARG A 224 12.91 -12.83 3.02
N GLN A 225 13.00 -12.32 1.80
CA GLN A 225 14.00 -12.75 0.83
C GLN A 225 15.41 -12.49 1.35
N ILE A 226 15.69 -11.27 1.83
CA ILE A 226 17.00 -10.93 2.44
C ILE A 226 17.34 -11.83 3.63
N TRP A 227 16.34 -12.26 4.41
CA TRP A 227 16.56 -13.20 5.50
C TRP A 227 16.93 -14.60 4.99
N LEU A 228 16.22 -15.10 3.98
CA LEU A 228 16.51 -16.38 3.32
C LEU A 228 17.86 -16.37 2.60
N ASP A 229 18.26 -15.26 1.98
CA ASP A 229 19.54 -15.17 1.28
C ASP A 229 20.75 -15.18 2.24
N ARG A 230 20.52 -15.03 3.55
CA ARG A 230 21.55 -15.00 4.59
C ARG A 230 21.64 -16.28 5.43
N HIS A 231 20.67 -17.18 5.33
CA HIS A 231 20.56 -18.40 6.16
C HIS A 231 20.21 -19.60 5.29
#